data_AF-A0A383B4J0-F1
#
_entry.id   AF-A0A383B4J0-F1
#
_cell.length_a   1.000
_cell.length_b   1.000
_cell.length_c   1.000
_cell.angle_alpha   90.00
_cell.angle_beta   90.00
_cell.angle_gamma   90.00
#
_symmetry.space_group_name_H-M   'P 1'
#
loop_
_entity.id
_entity.type
_entity.pdbx_description
1 polymer ?
#
loop_
_entity_poly.entity_id
_entity_poly.type
_entity_poly.pdbx_seq_one_letter_code
_entity_poly.pdbx_strand_id
1 'polypeptide(L)'
;MNKKIYLCDISDLNKDDYTNCWVEELRDEVILFKNHKNIIKIFSSICPHFGGNIFYNKKIQKLKCKWHDWSYCPESGKCLTFEIKTQLKQYDFIVEPNNLKTYNYINENNKIYLIL
;
A
#
# COMPACT_ATOMS: atom_id res chain seq x y z
N MET A 1 -21.80 10.42 -5.89
CA MET A 1 -21.10 9.12 -5.97
C MET A 1 -19.65 9.36 -5.61
N ASN A 2 -19.08 8.56 -4.71
CA ASN A 2 -17.65 8.66 -4.40
C ASN A 2 -16.85 8.18 -5.60
N LYS A 3 -15.93 9.01 -6.11
CA LYS A 3 -15.02 8.65 -7.21
C LYS A 3 -14.06 7.57 -6.71
N LYS A 4 -13.99 6.45 -7.42
CA LYS A 4 -12.98 5.41 -7.20
C LYS A 4 -11.80 5.68 -8.13
N ILE A 5 -10.58 5.57 -7.60
CA ILE A 5 -9.33 5.75 -8.34
C ILE A 5 -8.60 4.41 -8.29
N TYR A 6 -8.25 3.86 -9.46
CA TYR A 6 -7.44 2.66 -9.55
C TYR A 6 -5.97 2.99 -9.22
N LEU A 7 -5.33 2.17 -8.38
CA LEU A 7 -3.95 2.39 -7.94
C LEU A 7 -2.99 1.31 -8.47
N CYS A 8 -3.30 0.03 -8.23
CA CYS A 8 -2.52 -1.11 -8.71
C CYS A 8 -3.30 -2.43 -8.52
N ASP A 9 -2.79 -3.52 -9.07
CA ASP A 9 -3.25 -4.86 -8.77
C ASP A 9 -2.55 -5.43 -7.52
N ILE A 10 -3.17 -6.41 -6.86
CA ILE A 10 -2.56 -7.09 -5.71
C ILE A 10 -1.27 -7.84 -6.12
N SER A 11 -1.19 -8.30 -7.37
CA SER A 11 -0.01 -8.97 -7.91
C SER A 11 1.23 -8.07 -7.92
N ASP A 12 1.06 -6.76 -8.10
CA ASP A 12 2.17 -5.80 -8.13
C ASP A 12 2.87 -5.76 -6.76
N LEU A 13 2.09 -5.83 -5.67
CA LEU A 13 2.60 -5.90 -4.30
C LEU A 13 3.19 -7.26 -3.90
N ASN A 14 3.01 -8.29 -4.72
CA ASN A 14 3.60 -9.62 -4.49
C ASN A 14 4.95 -9.77 -5.19
N LYS A 15 5.13 -9.09 -6.33
CA LYS A 15 6.34 -9.12 -7.13
C LYS A 15 7.41 -8.21 -6.53
N ASP A 16 7.02 -6.99 -6.19
CA ASP A 16 7.90 -5.96 -5.65
C ASP A 16 7.55 -5.67 -4.18
N ASP A 17 8.51 -5.13 -3.41
CA ASP A 17 8.29 -4.82 -2.00
C ASP A 17 7.23 -3.72 -1.79
N TYR A 18 7.11 -2.81 -2.77
CA TYR A 18 6.17 -1.70 -2.81
C TYR A 18 5.99 -1.20 -4.25
N THR A 19 4.95 -0.39 -4.49
CA THR A 19 4.77 0.36 -5.72
C THR A 19 4.42 1.82 -5.42
N ASN A 20 4.64 2.70 -6.39
CA ASN A 20 4.30 4.12 -6.33
C ASN A 20 3.27 4.47 -7.41
N CYS A 21 2.36 5.37 -7.09
CA CYS A 21 1.31 5.81 -8.02
C CYS A 21 1.03 7.31 -7.85
N TRP A 22 1.08 8.08 -8.94
CA TRP A 22 0.62 9.47 -8.95
C TRP A 22 -0.91 9.52 -8.96
N VAL A 23 -1.50 10.29 -8.03
CA VAL A 23 -2.94 10.48 -7.93
C VAL A 23 -3.28 11.95 -8.15
N GLU A 24 -3.81 12.26 -9.33
CA GLU A 24 -4.05 13.64 -9.77
C GLU A 24 -4.98 14.42 -8.82
N GLU A 25 -6.03 13.77 -8.32
CA GLU A 25 -6.99 14.36 -7.40
C GLU A 25 -6.37 14.71 -6.03
N LEU A 26 -5.31 14.00 -5.65
CA LEU A 26 -4.57 14.27 -4.42
C LEU A 26 -3.42 15.24 -4.65
N ARG A 27 -3.00 15.44 -5.92
CA ARG A 27 -1.75 16.09 -6.33
C ARG A 27 -0.56 15.54 -5.54
N ASP A 28 -0.51 14.22 -5.40
CA ASP A 28 0.46 13.52 -4.59
C ASP A 28 0.83 12.17 -5.22
N GLU A 29 2.05 11.72 -4.99
CA GLU A 29 2.46 10.35 -5.30
C GLU A 29 2.32 9.52 -4.02
N VAL A 30 1.58 8.42 -4.09
CA VAL A 30 1.40 7.50 -2.97
C VAL A 30 2.29 6.28 -3.11
N ILE A 31 2.75 5.74 -1.97
CA ILE A 31 3.42 4.46 -1.87
C ILE A 31 2.45 3.42 -1.29
N LEU A 32 2.34 2.27 -1.96
CA LEU A 32 1.55 1.12 -1.53
C LEU A 32 2.47 -0.07 -1.24
N PHE A 33 2.25 -0.75 -0.12
CA PHE A 33 3.02 -1.95 0.25
C PHE A 33 2.22 -2.85 1.20
N LYS A 34 2.67 -4.09 1.36
CA LYS A 34 2.20 -4.99 2.42
C LYS A 34 3.16 -4.91 3.61
N ASN A 35 2.64 -4.60 4.79
CA ASN A 35 3.43 -4.63 6.02
C ASN A 35 3.78 -6.09 6.43
N HIS A 36 4.51 -6.26 7.53
CA HIS A 36 4.82 -7.58 8.13
C HIS A 36 3.60 -8.45 8.46
N LYS A 37 2.40 -7.86 8.56
CA LYS A 37 1.13 -8.57 8.81
C LYS A 37 0.36 -8.88 7.52
N ASN A 38 0.96 -8.69 6.35
CA ASN A 38 0.33 -8.78 5.03
C ASN A 38 -0.86 -7.83 4.83
N ILE A 39 -0.97 -6.77 5.63
CA ILE A 39 -1.99 -5.73 5.49
C ILE A 39 -1.46 -4.68 4.52
N ILE A 40 -2.27 -4.32 3.53
CA ILE A 40 -1.94 -3.25 2.58
C ILE A 40 -1.95 -1.91 3.33
N LYS A 41 -0.95 -1.09 3.07
CA LYS A 41 -0.80 0.26 3.62
C LYS A 41 -0.55 1.23 2.50
N ILE A 42 -1.09 2.43 2.64
CA ILE A 42 -0.93 3.53 1.68
C ILE A 42 -0.55 4.81 2.42
N PHE A 43 0.56 5.41 2.00
CA PHE A 43 1.00 6.71 2.49
C PHE A 43 1.39 7.59 1.30
N SER A 44 1.54 8.90 1.51
CA SER A 44 2.34 9.71 0.60
C SER A 44 3.75 9.14 0.52
N SER A 45 4.28 9.07 -0.69
CA SER A 45 5.67 8.74 -0.96
C SER A 45 6.60 9.94 -0.75
N ILE A 46 6.07 11.08 -0.32
CA ILE A 46 6.82 12.33 -0.14
C ILE A 46 7.11 12.57 1.34
N CYS A 47 8.39 12.67 1.68
CA CYS A 47 8.84 12.89 3.05
C CYS A 47 8.39 14.27 3.58
N PRO A 48 7.71 14.37 4.73
CA PRO A 48 7.23 15.63 5.29
C PRO A 48 8.35 16.53 5.84
N HIS A 49 9.61 16.10 5.78
CA HIS A 49 10.76 16.93 6.13
C HIS A 49 11.03 17.95 5.02
N PHE A 50 11.53 17.50 3.87
CA PHE A 50 11.88 18.36 2.71
C PHE A 50 11.48 17.75 1.36
N GLY A 51 10.54 16.79 1.34
CA GLY A 51 9.99 16.27 0.09
C GLY A 51 10.75 15.09 -0.53
N GLY A 52 11.78 14.56 0.14
CA GLY A 52 12.51 13.40 -0.37
C GLY A 52 11.64 12.15 -0.52
N ASN A 53 11.94 11.33 -1.54
CA ASN A 53 11.15 10.14 -1.83
C ASN A 53 11.27 9.09 -0.71
N ILE A 54 10.14 8.51 -0.34
CA ILE A 54 10.00 7.41 0.59
C ILE A 54 10.02 6.09 -0.18
N PHE A 55 10.72 5.11 0.37
CA PHE A 55 10.63 3.72 -0.06
C PHE A 55 10.35 2.82 1.14
N TYR A 56 9.72 1.67 0.90
CA TYR A 56 9.56 0.64 1.91
C TYR A 56 10.72 -0.33 1.86
N ASN A 57 11.39 -0.52 3.00
CA ASN A 57 12.44 -1.52 3.15
C ASN A 57 11.88 -2.73 3.92
N LYS A 58 11.55 -3.79 3.18
CA LYS A 58 10.96 -5.02 3.72
C LYS A 58 11.90 -5.77 4.66
N LYS A 59 13.22 -5.70 4.46
CA LYS A 59 14.19 -6.40 5.32
C LYS A 59 14.17 -5.87 6.76
N ILE A 60 14.09 -4.55 6.92
CA ILE A 60 14.06 -3.90 8.24
C ILE A 60 12.66 -3.46 8.67
N GLN A 61 11.65 -3.71 7.84
CA GLN A 61 10.24 -3.40 8.10
C GLN A 61 10.02 -1.92 8.44
N LYS A 62 10.61 -1.01 7.63
CA LYS A 62 10.49 0.45 7.81
C LYS A 62 10.28 1.17 6.50
N LEU A 63 9.59 2.31 6.57
CA LEU A 63 9.59 3.31 5.51
C LEU A 63 10.81 4.21 5.69
N LYS A 64 11.53 4.52 4.61
CA LYS A 64 12.80 5.24 4.63
C LYS A 64 12.81 6.36 3.60
N CYS A 65 13.32 7.52 3.98
CA CYS A 65 13.55 8.64 3.09
C CYS A 65 14.92 8.53 2.40
N LYS A 66 14.98 8.69 1.08
CA LYS A 66 16.22 8.60 0.30
C LYS A 66 17.20 9.77 0.53
N TRP A 67 16.73 10.92 1.00
CA TRP A 67 17.58 12.12 1.12
C TRP A 67 18.36 12.19 2.44
N HIS A 68 17.66 11.97 3.56
CA HIS A 68 18.25 12.18 4.90
C HIS A 68 18.14 10.93 5.79
N ASP A 69 17.76 9.79 5.21
CA ASP A 69 17.65 8.50 5.89
C ASP A 69 16.64 8.45 7.06
N TRP A 70 15.71 9.41 7.12
CA TRP A 70 14.62 9.42 8.09
C TRP A 70 13.80 8.14 7.97
N SER A 71 13.49 7.54 9.11
CA SER A 71 12.74 6.30 9.22
C SER A 71 11.33 6.58 9.73
N TYR A 72 10.34 5.87 9.19
CA TYR A 72 8.96 6.00 9.57
C TYR A 72 8.34 4.63 9.86
N CYS A 73 7.38 4.62 10.79
CA CYS A 73 6.62 3.43 11.17
C CYS A 73 5.72 2.98 10.00
N PRO A 74 5.82 1.74 9.52
CA PRO A 74 4.99 1.25 8.41
C PRO A 74 3.50 1.12 8.78
N GLU A 75 3.16 1.11 10.07
CA GLU A 75 1.76 0.99 10.52
C GLU A 75 1.05 2.33 10.64
N SER A 76 1.77 3.35 11.11
CA SER A 76 1.21 4.64 11.53
C SER A 76 1.78 5.85 10.78
N GLY A 77 2.83 5.68 9.98
CA GLY A 77 3.53 6.77 9.32
C GLY A 77 4.36 7.67 10.25
N LYS A 78 4.35 7.46 11.57
CA LYS A 78 5.10 8.27 12.54
C LYS A 78 6.60 8.23 12.30
N CYS A 79 7.27 9.38 12.45
CA CYS A 79 8.73 9.46 12.43
C CYS A 79 9.31 8.62 13.58
N LEU A 80 10.31 7.80 13.26
CA LEU A 80 11.06 6.96 14.20
C LEU A 80 12.49 7.46 14.42
N THR A 81 12.98 8.38 13.58
CA THR A 81 14.34 8.94 13.70
C THR A 81 14.41 10.05 14.73
N PHE A 82 13.37 10.90 14.81
CA PHE A 82 13.31 12.04 15.71
C PHE A 82 11.98 12.06 16.45
N GLU A 83 12.00 12.47 17.72
CA GLU A 83 10.81 12.64 18.55
C GLU A 83 10.06 13.94 18.19
N ILE A 84 9.52 13.98 16.98
CA ILE A 84 8.77 15.13 16.45
C ILE A 84 7.36 14.69 16.06
N LYS A 85 6.41 15.63 16.09
CA LYS A 85 5.00 15.36 15.78
C LYS A 85 4.71 15.16 14.28
N THR A 86 5.73 15.00 13.44
CA THR A 86 5.53 14.77 12.00
C THR A 86 5.32 13.29 11.68
N GLN A 87 4.47 13.03 10.69
CA GLN A 87 4.18 11.69 10.19
C GLN A 87 3.90 11.75 8.69
N LEU A 88 4.09 10.63 8.01
CA LEU A 88 3.66 10.49 6.62
C LEU A 88 2.14 10.66 6.52
N LYS A 89 1.70 11.37 5.48
CA LYS A 89 0.28 11.51 5.18
C LYS A 89 -0.29 10.14 4.80
N GLN A 90 -1.33 9.71 5.49
CA GLN A 90 -2.00 8.43 5.25
C GLN A 90 -3.25 8.65 4.40
N TYR A 91 -3.60 7.67 3.57
CA TYR A 91 -4.80 7.69 2.73
C TYR A 91 -5.67 6.45 2.99
N ASP A 92 -6.98 6.66 3.02
CA ASP A 92 -7.97 5.59 3.08
C ASP A 92 -8.16 4.95 1.69
N PHE A 93 -8.43 3.65 1.65
CA PHE A 93 -8.59 2.91 0.39
C PHE A 93 -9.52 1.70 0.54
N ILE A 94 -9.92 1.15 -0.61
CA ILE A 94 -10.77 -0.04 -0.72
C ILE A 94 -10.09 -1.01 -1.68
N VAL A 95 -10.11 -2.30 -1.37
CA VAL A 95 -9.61 -3.38 -2.23
C VAL A 95 -10.80 -4.12 -2.82
N GLU A 96 -10.87 -4.24 -4.15
CA GLU A 96 -11.93 -4.97 -4.85
C GLU A 96 -11.34 -6.07 -5.76
N PRO A 97 -11.99 -7.25 -5.88
CA PRO A 97 -13.15 -7.66 -5.09
C PRO A 97 -12.78 -7.89 -3.63
N ASN A 98 -13.58 -7.37 -2.69
CA ASN A 98 -13.62 -7.90 -1.34
C ASN A 98 -13.89 -9.39 -1.51
N ASN A 99 -12.94 -10.27 -1.13
CA ASN A 99 -13.01 -11.73 -1.34
C ASN A 99 -14.47 -12.17 -1.45
N LEU A 100 -14.93 -12.35 -2.69
CA LEU A 100 -16.27 -12.87 -2.94
C LEU A 100 -16.31 -14.17 -2.14
N LYS A 101 -17.34 -14.31 -1.30
CA LYS A 101 -17.60 -15.53 -0.51
C LYS A 101 -17.17 -16.73 -1.34
N THR A 102 -16.26 -17.54 -0.82
CA THR A 102 -15.75 -18.73 -1.50
C THR A 102 -16.93 -19.60 -1.93
N TYR A 103 -17.34 -19.47 -3.19
CA TYR A 103 -18.37 -20.33 -3.77
C TYR A 103 -17.72 -21.68 -4.05
N ASN A 104 -18.38 -22.74 -3.63
CA ASN A 104 -17.94 -24.09 -3.95
C ASN A 104 -18.09 -24.31 -5.46
N TYR A 105 -17.12 -24.96 -6.09
CA TYR A 105 -17.19 -25.38 -7.48
C TYR A 105 -16.76 -26.84 -7.60
N ILE A 106 -17.31 -27.54 -8.59
CA ILE A 106 -16.90 -28.91 -8.95
C ILE A 106 -16.22 -28.85 -10.32
N ASN A 107 -15.14 -29.63 -10.47
CA ASN A 107 -14.44 -29.83 -11.74
C ASN A 107 -14.69 -31.25 -12.23
N GLU A 108 -15.51 -31.37 -13.29
CA GLU A 108 -15.75 -32.64 -13.99
C GLU A 108 -15.46 -32.43 -15.48
N ASN A 109 -14.62 -33.29 -16.07
CA ASN A 109 -14.32 -33.30 -17.50
C ASN A 109 -13.87 -31.94 -18.08
N ASN A 110 -13.01 -31.20 -17.36
CA ASN A 110 -12.54 -29.85 -17.72
C ASN A 110 -13.65 -28.78 -17.82
N LYS A 111 -14.78 -28.98 -17.15
CA LYS A 111 -15.85 -27.98 -17.02
C LYS A 111 -15.98 -27.56 -15.57
N ILE A 112 -16.06 -26.26 -15.34
CA ILE A 112 -16.18 -25.65 -14.00
C ILE A 112 -17.63 -25.20 -13.80
N TYR A 113 -18.26 -25.68 -12.73
CA TYR A 113 -19.63 -25.35 -12.35
C TYR A 113 -19.63 -24.59 -11.02
N LEU A 114 -20.35 -23.47 -10.96
CA LEU A 114 -20.55 -22.71 -9.72
C LEU A 114 -21.71 -23.34 -8.92
N ILE A 115 -21.50 -23.54 -7.62
CA ILE A 115 -22.56 -23.90 -6.67
C ILE A 115 -22.96 -22.64 -5.89
N LEU A 116 -24.24 -22.29 -5.97
CA LEU A 116 -24.85 -21.17 -5.24
C LEU A 116 -25.32 -21.62 -3.84
#